data_AF-A0A7D7QQI1-F1
#
_entry.id   AF-A0A7D7QQI1-F1
#
_cell.length_a   1.000
_cell.length_b   1.000
_cell.length_c   1.000
_cell.angle_alpha   90.00
_cell.angle_beta   90.00
_cell.angle_gamma   90.00
#
_symmetry.space_group_name_H-M   'P 1'
#
loop_
_entity.id
_entity.type
_entity.pdbx_description
1 polymer ?
#
loop_
_entity_poly.entity_id
_entity_poly.type
_entity_poly.pdbx_seq_one_letter_code
_entity_poly.pdbx_strand_id
1 'polypeptide(L)'
;MARKRLIIEMGMGIDQHGQEPTVAASRAVRNAIAHNALPGVWEVAGLSHPNEMIIEVQVAVPYPEQVREEEVLAVLPFGRKTLTVESGGMIVQGRAIPELNDKNDEMLIAIAAVTVMIEN
;
A
#
# COMPACT_ATOMS: atom_id res chain seq x y z
N MET A 1 -17.85 1.87 -14.58
CA MET A 1 -17.33 2.08 -15.95
C MET A 1 -16.02 1.32 -16.09
N ALA A 2 -15.67 0.84 -17.28
CA ALA A 2 -14.40 0.18 -17.50
C ALA A 2 -13.25 1.20 -17.33
N ARG A 3 -12.23 0.86 -16.55
CA ARG A 3 -11.02 1.67 -16.35
C ARG A 3 -9.86 1.01 -17.09
N LYS A 4 -8.93 1.82 -17.63
CA LYS A 4 -7.73 1.33 -18.31
C LYS A 4 -6.51 1.53 -17.42
N ARG A 5 -5.80 0.44 -17.13
CA ARG A 5 -4.54 0.44 -16.35
C ARG A 5 -3.40 1.04 -17.16
N LEU A 6 -2.61 1.90 -16.53
CA LEU A 6 -1.40 2.51 -17.13
C LEU A 6 -0.13 1.90 -16.55
N ILE A 7 -0.01 1.87 -15.22
CA ILE A 7 1.14 1.33 -14.48
C ILE A 7 0.66 0.65 -13.19
N ILE A 8 1.40 -0.37 -12.76
CA ILE A 8 1.25 -1.03 -11.47
C ILE A 8 2.59 -0.98 -10.75
N GLU A 9 2.65 -0.29 -9.63
CA GLU A 9 3.82 -0.14 -8.77
C GLU A 9 3.66 -1.09 -7.58
N MET A 10 4.65 -1.94 -7.30
CA MET A 10 4.55 -2.97 -6.27
C MET A 10 5.60 -2.77 -5.19
N GLY A 11 5.22 -3.04 -3.94
CA GLY A 11 6.09 -2.86 -2.79
C GLY A 11 5.77 -3.80 -1.64
N MET A 12 6.72 -3.90 -0.72
CA MET A 12 6.62 -4.71 0.50
C MET A 12 6.81 -3.81 1.72
N GLY A 13 6.05 -4.10 2.77
CA GLY A 13 6.18 -3.44 4.06
C GLY A 13 6.15 -4.46 5.18
N ILE A 14 6.88 -4.16 6.26
CA ILE A 14 7.08 -5.10 7.38
C ILE A 14 6.76 -4.36 8.66
N ASP A 15 5.90 -4.92 9.49
CA ASP A 15 5.82 -4.64 10.91
C ASP A 15 6.67 -5.68 11.66
N GLN A 16 7.74 -5.23 12.31
CA GLN A 16 8.70 -6.13 12.96
C GLN A 16 8.32 -6.47 14.40
N HIS A 17 7.43 -5.71 15.02
CA HIS A 17 7.10 -5.86 16.44
C HIS A 17 5.74 -6.55 16.64
N GLY A 18 4.99 -6.72 15.55
CA GLY A 18 3.71 -7.37 15.51
C GLY A 18 2.55 -6.49 15.96
N GLN A 19 1.34 -7.03 15.76
CA GLN A 19 0.05 -6.40 16.09
C GLN A 19 -0.29 -5.12 15.30
N GLU A 20 0.53 -4.65 14.36
CA GLU A 20 0.24 -3.46 13.55
C GLU A 20 0.25 -3.76 12.03
N PRO A 21 -0.75 -4.49 11.50
CA PRO A 21 -0.86 -4.72 10.06
C PRO A 21 -1.03 -3.41 9.27
N THR A 22 -1.56 -2.34 9.89
CA THR A 22 -1.58 -0.99 9.31
C THR A 22 -0.17 -0.47 9.02
N VAL A 23 0.78 -0.67 9.94
CA VAL A 23 2.17 -0.22 9.76
C VAL A 23 2.82 -0.98 8.61
N ALA A 24 2.61 -2.29 8.51
CA ALA A 24 3.09 -3.10 7.39
C ALA A 24 2.48 -2.59 6.06
N ALA A 25 1.16 -2.38 6.01
CA ALA A 25 0.46 -1.90 4.82
C ALA A 25 0.93 -0.50 4.37
N SER A 26 1.00 0.47 5.28
CA SER A 26 1.49 1.83 4.98
C SER A 26 2.94 1.81 4.48
N ARG A 27 3.79 0.95 5.06
CA ARG A 27 5.16 0.74 4.59
C ARG A 27 5.19 0.14 3.18
N ALA A 28 4.29 -0.79 2.87
CA ALA A 28 4.22 -1.44 1.55
C ALA A 28 3.82 -0.43 0.46
N VAL A 29 2.82 0.41 0.71
CA VAL A 29 2.41 1.48 -0.23
C VAL A 29 3.55 2.48 -0.43
N ARG A 30 4.23 2.91 0.65
CA ARG A 30 5.39 3.80 0.55
C ARG A 30 6.50 3.17 -0.27
N ASN A 31 6.82 1.89 0.00
CA ASN A 31 7.85 1.16 -0.72
C ASN A 31 7.54 1.02 -2.21
N ALA A 32 6.26 0.82 -2.57
CA ALA A 32 5.81 0.68 -3.95
C ALA A 32 6.11 1.92 -4.81
N ILE A 33 5.88 3.12 -4.25
CA ILE A 33 5.96 4.38 -5.02
C ILE A 33 7.29 5.13 -4.87
N ALA A 34 8.06 4.89 -3.81
CA ALA A 34 9.15 5.78 -3.40
C ALA A 34 10.32 5.89 -4.39
N HIS A 35 10.46 4.93 -5.32
CA HIS A 35 11.57 4.90 -6.28
C HIS A 35 11.12 5.19 -7.73
N ASN A 36 9.87 5.60 -7.92
CA ASN A 36 9.32 5.97 -9.22
C ASN A 36 8.93 7.44 -9.23
N ALA A 37 8.92 8.04 -10.41
CA ALA A 37 8.38 9.38 -10.63
C ALA A 37 7.47 9.35 -11.86
N LEU A 38 6.32 10.01 -11.77
CA LEU A 38 5.31 10.08 -12.84
C LEU A 38 5.17 11.51 -13.39
N PRO A 39 6.24 12.13 -13.92
CA PRO A 39 6.23 13.54 -14.27
C PRO A 39 5.20 13.89 -15.36
N GLY A 40 5.02 13.02 -16.36
CA GLY A 40 4.17 13.29 -17.53
C GLY A 40 3.04 12.28 -17.77
N VAL A 41 2.87 11.27 -16.91
CA VAL A 41 1.86 10.21 -17.13
C VAL A 41 0.43 10.78 -17.13
N TRP A 42 0.16 11.74 -16.25
CA TRP A 42 -1.14 12.41 -16.16
C TRP A 42 -1.40 13.33 -17.36
N GLU A 43 -0.37 14.02 -17.88
CA GLU A 43 -0.49 14.87 -19.07
C GLU A 43 -0.81 14.05 -20.33
N VAL A 44 -0.06 12.97 -20.58
CA VAL A 44 -0.31 12.09 -21.74
C VAL A 44 -1.64 11.33 -21.65
N ALA A 45 -2.15 11.16 -20.42
CA ALA A 45 -3.47 10.63 -20.13
C ALA A 45 -4.62 11.64 -20.37
N GLY A 46 -4.32 12.89 -20.72
CA GLY A 46 -5.32 13.94 -20.96
C GLY A 46 -5.91 14.54 -19.67
N LEU A 47 -5.24 14.39 -18.53
CA LEU A 47 -5.66 14.98 -17.25
C LEU A 47 -5.07 16.37 -17.08
N SER A 48 -5.77 17.24 -16.35
CA SER A 48 -5.32 18.62 -16.12
C SER A 48 -4.39 18.76 -14.91
N HIS A 49 -4.43 17.78 -13.99
CA HIS A 49 -3.62 17.80 -12.77
C HIS A 49 -3.39 16.36 -12.24
N PRO A 50 -2.25 16.03 -11.60
CA PRO A 50 -1.99 14.71 -11.02
C PRO A 50 -3.07 14.19 -10.06
N ASN A 51 -3.77 15.10 -9.38
CA ASN A 51 -4.85 14.77 -8.44
C ASN A 51 -6.11 14.18 -9.11
N GLU A 52 -6.21 14.25 -10.44
CA GLU A 52 -7.30 13.64 -11.20
C GLU A 52 -7.06 12.16 -11.51
N MET A 53 -5.84 11.66 -11.35
CA MET A 53 -5.51 10.25 -11.57
C MET A 53 -6.35 9.36 -10.65
N ILE A 54 -6.85 8.25 -11.20
CA ILE A 54 -7.50 7.20 -10.42
C ILE A 54 -6.41 6.27 -9.91
N ILE A 55 -6.35 6.08 -8.59
CA ILE A 55 -5.37 5.22 -7.93
C ILE A 55 -6.11 4.15 -7.13
N GLU A 56 -5.98 2.90 -7.57
CA GLU A 56 -6.44 1.73 -6.82
C GLU A 56 -5.25 1.10 -6.10
N VAL A 57 -5.39 0.92 -4.79
CA VAL A 57 -4.41 0.25 -3.94
C VAL A 57 -4.98 -1.10 -3.54
N GLN A 58 -4.24 -2.17 -3.81
CA GLN A 58 -4.53 -3.52 -3.31
C GLN A 58 -3.46 -3.88 -2.29
N VAL A 59 -3.86 -4.25 -1.08
CA VAL A 59 -2.96 -4.70 -0.01
C VAL A 59 -3.32 -6.11 0.42
N ALA A 60 -2.33 -7.00 0.42
CA ALA A 60 -2.42 -8.33 1.00
C ALA A 60 -1.54 -8.40 2.25
N VAL A 61 -2.15 -8.66 3.42
CA VAL A 61 -1.48 -8.65 4.73
C VAL A 61 -2.17 -9.59 5.71
N PRO A 62 -1.47 -10.15 6.72
CA PRO A 62 -2.14 -10.80 7.84
C PRO A 62 -3.06 -9.84 8.59
N TYR A 63 -4.13 -10.35 9.17
CA TYR A 63 -5.10 -9.55 9.95
C TYR A 63 -5.65 -8.32 9.19
N PRO A 64 -6.14 -8.50 7.94
CA PRO A 64 -6.56 -7.38 7.08
C PRO A 64 -7.67 -6.52 7.71
N GLU A 65 -8.52 -7.12 8.54
CA GLU A 65 -9.61 -6.44 9.25
C GLU A 65 -9.15 -5.39 10.27
N GLN A 66 -7.86 -5.40 10.64
CA GLN A 66 -7.26 -4.45 11.59
C GLN A 66 -6.53 -3.29 10.89
N VAL A 67 -6.55 -3.25 9.55
CA VAL A 67 -5.93 -2.17 8.79
C VAL A 67 -6.77 -0.91 8.84
N ARG A 68 -6.16 0.20 9.27
CA ARG A 68 -6.75 1.54 9.26
C ARG A 68 -6.59 2.14 7.86
N GLU A 69 -7.61 1.99 7.02
CA GLU A 69 -7.55 2.32 5.59
C GLU A 69 -7.13 3.76 5.30
N GLU A 70 -7.65 4.73 6.07
CA GLU A 70 -7.32 6.15 5.90
C GLU A 70 -5.82 6.43 6.11
N GLU A 71 -5.18 5.75 7.08
CA GLU A 71 -3.76 5.89 7.36
C GLU A 71 -2.90 5.37 6.19
N VAL A 72 -3.33 4.25 5.58
CA VAL A 72 -2.65 3.66 4.41
C VAL A 72 -2.79 4.57 3.19
N LEU A 73 -3.98 5.10 2.92
CA LEU A 73 -4.23 5.99 1.78
C LEU A 73 -3.59 7.39 1.94
N ALA A 74 -3.33 7.82 3.17
CA ALA A 74 -2.62 9.07 3.46
C ALA A 74 -1.15 9.04 2.99
N VAL A 75 -0.58 7.85 2.76
CA VAL A 75 0.77 7.69 2.21
C VAL A 75 0.86 8.23 0.77
N LEU A 76 -0.22 8.12 -0.01
CA LEU A 76 -0.25 8.62 -1.39
C LEU A 76 -0.30 10.15 -1.42
N PRO A 77 0.55 10.84 -2.18
CA PRO A 77 0.60 12.30 -2.18
C PRO A 77 -0.59 12.98 -2.88
N PHE A 78 -1.27 12.30 -3.81
CA PHE A 78 -2.36 12.84 -4.62
C PHE A 78 -3.24 11.72 -5.18
N GLY A 79 -4.32 12.10 -5.89
CA GLY A 79 -5.15 11.22 -6.69
C GLY A 79 -6.52 10.93 -6.07
N ARG A 80 -7.38 10.28 -6.84
CA ARG A 80 -8.67 9.73 -6.41
C ARG A 80 -8.45 8.30 -5.96
N LYS A 81 -8.39 8.10 -4.65
CA LYS A 81 -7.82 6.91 -4.01
C LYS A 81 -8.90 5.93 -3.58
N THR A 82 -8.62 4.65 -3.74
CA THR A 82 -9.42 3.55 -3.18
C THR A 82 -8.48 2.46 -2.67
N LEU A 83 -8.87 1.76 -1.61
CA LEU A 83 -8.12 0.67 -1.01
C LEU A 83 -8.95 -0.61 -1.02
N THR A 84 -8.32 -1.74 -1.29
CA THR A 84 -8.84 -3.07 -0.98
C THR A 84 -7.80 -3.78 -0.13
N VAL A 85 -8.22 -4.30 1.01
CA VAL A 85 -7.36 -5.06 1.92
C VAL A 85 -7.86 -6.50 1.97
N GLU A 86 -6.95 -7.45 1.76
CA GLU A 86 -7.25 -8.88 1.79
C GLU A 86 -6.23 -9.65 2.62
N SER A 87 -6.63 -10.86 3.03
CA SER A 87 -5.72 -11.76 3.75
C SER A 87 -4.63 -12.25 2.79
N GLY A 88 -3.37 -12.13 3.20
CA GLY A 88 -2.23 -12.61 2.43
C GLY A 88 -0.93 -12.16 3.07
N GLY A 89 0.10 -11.87 2.25
CA GLY A 89 1.41 -11.50 2.76
C GLY A 89 2.07 -12.67 3.51
N MET A 90 2.65 -12.42 4.69
CA MET A 90 3.26 -13.47 5.50
C MET A 90 3.32 -13.08 6.99
N ILE A 91 3.11 -14.06 7.87
CA ILE A 91 3.52 -13.97 9.29
C ILE A 91 4.84 -14.73 9.43
N VAL A 92 5.85 -14.08 10.03
CA VAL A 92 7.05 -14.77 10.48
C VAL A 92 6.96 -14.95 11.99
N GLN A 93 6.95 -16.20 12.43
CA GLN A 93 6.92 -16.57 13.85
C GLN A 93 8.33 -16.54 14.43
N GLY A 94 8.48 -15.92 15.59
CA GLY A 94 9.73 -15.86 16.34
C GLY A 94 9.49 -15.31 17.74
N ARG A 95 10.10 -15.93 18.76
CA ARG A 95 9.94 -15.48 20.15
C ARG A 95 10.23 -13.98 20.28
N ALA A 96 9.29 -13.25 20.87
CA ALA A 96 9.41 -11.83 21.17
C ALA A 96 10.72 -11.51 21.91
N ILE A 97 11.35 -10.41 21.49
CA ILE A 97 12.58 -9.89 22.06
C ILE A 97 12.25 -8.58 22.81
N PRO A 98 12.17 -8.58 24.15
CA PRO A 98 11.82 -7.39 24.93
C PRO A 98 12.73 -6.19 24.67
N GLU A 99 14.02 -6.42 24.43
CA GLU A 99 15.01 -5.39 24.13
C GLU A 99 14.77 -4.69 22.78
N LEU A 100 14.05 -5.33 21.85
CA LEU A 100 13.63 -4.76 20.58
C LEU A 100 12.23 -4.12 20.64
N ASN A 101 11.56 -4.19 21.80
CA ASN A 101 10.18 -3.75 22.02
C ASN A 101 9.14 -4.51 21.18
N ASP A 102 9.35 -5.80 20.96
CA ASP A 102 8.35 -6.66 20.32
C ASP A 102 7.09 -6.78 21.18
N LYS A 103 5.92 -6.75 20.54
CA LYS A 103 4.63 -6.83 21.22
C LYS A 103 4.10 -8.27 21.31
N ASN A 104 4.47 -9.12 20.36
CA ASN A 104 4.18 -10.55 20.34
C ASN A 104 5.26 -11.32 19.54
N ASP A 105 5.03 -12.61 19.32
CA ASP A 105 5.97 -13.51 18.62
C ASP A 105 5.85 -13.43 17.08
N GLU A 106 5.36 -12.32 16.53
CA GLU A 106 5.03 -12.20 15.11
C GLU A 106 5.66 -10.97 14.44
N MET A 107 6.22 -11.17 13.25
CA MET A 107 6.42 -10.09 12.28
C MET A 107 5.38 -10.21 11.16
N LEU A 108 4.77 -9.09 10.78
CA LEU A 108 3.73 -9.04 9.75
C LEU A 108 4.30 -8.42 8.47
N ILE A 109 4.16 -9.13 7.35
CA ILE A 109 4.63 -8.67 6.05
C ILE A 109 3.40 -8.41 5.16
N ALA A 110 3.31 -7.19 4.64
CA ALA A 110 2.31 -6.76 3.69
C ALA A 110 2.91 -6.61 2.29
N ILE A 111 2.12 -6.91 1.27
CA ILE A 111 2.39 -6.56 -0.14
C ILE A 111 1.37 -5.52 -0.57
N ALA A 112 1.81 -4.53 -1.34
CA ALA A 112 0.94 -3.55 -1.97
C ALA A 112 1.15 -3.53 -3.48
N ALA A 113 0.05 -3.40 -4.23
CA ALA A 113 0.05 -3.02 -5.64
C ALA A 113 -0.73 -1.70 -5.79
N VAL A 114 -0.06 -0.66 -6.29
CA VAL A 114 -0.61 0.67 -6.54
C VAL A 114 -0.79 0.83 -8.04
N THR A 115 -2.04 0.84 -8.49
CA THR A 115 -2.39 0.88 -9.91
C THR A 115 -2.92 2.26 -10.29
N VAL A 116 -2.27 2.91 -11.25
CA VAL A 116 -2.77 4.15 -11.87
C VAL A 116 -3.64 3.81 -13.08
N MET A 117 -4.82 4.41 -13.16
CA MET A 117 -5.77 4.22 -14.26
C MET A 117 -6.38 5.52 -14.74
N ILE A 118 -7.02 5.43 -15.90
CA ILE A 118 -7.87 6.45 -16.50
C ILE A 118 -9.26 5.90 -16.80
N GLU A 119 -10.24 6.79 -16.85
CA GLU A 119 -11.55 6.47 -17.44
C GLU A 119 -11.40 6.27 -18.95
N ASN A 120 -12.13 5.30 -19.50
CA ASN A 120 -12.21 5.08 -20.95
C ASN A 120 -13.15 6.07 -21.61
#